data_AF-A0A7V6LGP0-F1
#
_entry.id   AF-A0A7V6LGP0-F1
#
_cell.length_a   1.000
_cell.length_b   1.000
_cell.length_c   1.000
_cell.angle_alpha   90.00
_cell.angle_beta   90.00
_cell.angle_gamma   90.00
#
_symmetry.space_group_name_H-M   'P 1'
#
loop_
_entity.id
_entity.type
_entity.pdbx_description
1 polymer ?
#
loop_
_entity_poly.entity_id
_entity_poly.type
_entity_poly.pdbx_seq_one_letter_code
_entity_poly.pdbx_strand_id
1 'polypeptide(L)'
;MANISIAYCRQLAQARRAKGLTQSAVAEAVGCKQSALSMLEAGQASKLSQETVEKIAALLEVPLETAATAAPASPAAAPAAVNTRAYCPHADCFSNVPYVVNGELLFWPKPQADGRTGATHCAVCGELLERRCPHCGAAVTTEGACCPTCGGARVLNTLPPETDCEAWAAQRRREIAEWRSLIL
;
A
#
# COMPACT_ATOMS: atom_id res chain seq x y z
N MET A 1 -28.36 14.39 -4.07
CA MET A 1 -26.99 14.14 -3.56
C MET A 1 -26.78 12.64 -3.58
N ALA A 2 -25.59 12.14 -3.91
CA ALA A 2 -25.36 10.70 -3.97
C ALA A 2 -25.47 10.05 -2.58
N ASN A 3 -26.16 8.91 -2.48
CA ASN A 3 -26.25 8.13 -1.26
C ASN A 3 -25.77 6.69 -1.54
N ILE A 4 -24.46 6.47 -1.41
CA ILE A 4 -23.75 5.20 -1.69
C ILE A 4 -22.86 4.81 -0.51
N SER A 5 -22.63 3.50 -0.33
CA SER A 5 -21.98 2.96 0.87
C SER A 5 -20.46 3.02 0.85
N ILE A 6 -19.84 2.75 2.01
CA ILE A 6 -18.38 2.91 2.17
C ILE A 6 -17.57 1.89 1.40
N ALA A 7 -18.09 0.71 1.06
CA ALA A 7 -17.50 -0.10 0.01
C ALA A 7 -18.50 -0.42 -1.08
N TYR A 8 -19.30 0.59 -1.39
CA TYR A 8 -19.19 1.09 -2.74
C TYR A 8 -17.99 2.01 -2.91
N CYS A 9 -17.85 3.11 -2.16
CA CYS A 9 -16.71 4.04 -2.25
C CYS A 9 -15.31 3.40 -2.20
N ARG A 10 -15.09 2.46 -1.28
CA ARG A 10 -13.85 1.72 -1.14
C ARG A 10 -13.79 0.52 -2.09
N GLN A 11 -14.90 -0.06 -2.55
CA GLN A 11 -14.92 -0.97 -3.71
C GLN A 11 -14.66 -0.20 -5.00
N LEU A 12 -14.96 1.10 -5.07
CA LEU A 12 -14.57 2.03 -6.13
C LEU A 12 -13.13 2.49 -5.94
N ALA A 13 -12.56 2.44 -4.73
CA ALA A 13 -11.12 2.58 -4.52
C ALA A 13 -10.39 1.27 -4.85
N GLN A 14 -10.98 0.12 -4.57
CA GLN A 14 -10.50 -1.20 -4.94
C GLN A 14 -10.58 -1.30 -6.46
N ALA A 15 -11.74 -1.12 -7.06
CA ALA A 15 -11.97 -1.06 -8.49
C ALA A 15 -11.32 0.16 -9.17
N ARG A 16 -11.04 1.32 -8.56
CA ARG A 16 -10.20 2.35 -9.20
C ARG A 16 -8.75 1.92 -9.16
N ARG A 17 -8.22 1.63 -7.98
CA ARG A 17 -6.82 1.22 -7.85
C ARG A 17 -6.59 -0.22 -8.41
N ALA A 18 -7.62 -0.95 -8.86
CA ALA A 18 -7.56 -2.23 -9.59
C ALA A 18 -7.96 -2.12 -11.08
N LYS A 19 -8.81 -1.15 -11.48
CA LYS A 19 -8.86 -0.63 -12.86
C LYS A 19 -7.68 0.30 -13.18
N GLY A 20 -6.69 0.38 -12.27
CA GLY A 20 -5.43 1.09 -12.45
C GLY A 20 -5.54 2.61 -12.56
N LEU A 21 -6.72 3.19 -12.41
CA LEU A 21 -6.91 4.61 -12.57
C LEU A 21 -6.29 5.33 -11.36
N THR A 22 -5.84 6.57 -11.57
CA THR A 22 -5.35 7.45 -10.49
C THR A 22 -6.46 8.39 -10.08
N GLN A 23 -6.31 9.01 -8.91
CA GLN A 23 -7.25 10.01 -8.42
C GLN A 23 -7.33 11.23 -9.36
N SER A 24 -6.35 11.46 -10.22
CA SER A 24 -6.33 12.59 -11.16
C SER A 24 -7.16 12.34 -12.41
N ALA A 25 -7.03 11.16 -13.03
CA ALA A 25 -7.56 10.90 -14.36
C ALA A 25 -9.08 10.69 -14.37
N VAL A 26 -9.62 9.89 -13.44
CA VAL A 26 -11.08 9.74 -13.28
C VAL A 26 -11.72 11.01 -12.71
N ALA A 27 -10.93 11.92 -12.13
CA ALA A 27 -11.44 13.24 -11.84
C ALA A 27 -11.60 14.07 -13.12
N GLU A 28 -10.55 14.17 -13.94
CA GLU A 28 -10.55 14.95 -15.19
C GLU A 28 -11.60 14.45 -16.20
N ALA A 29 -11.67 13.15 -16.45
CA ALA A 29 -12.62 12.54 -17.39
C ALA A 29 -14.10 12.73 -17.00
N VAL A 30 -14.38 12.94 -15.70
CA VAL A 30 -15.73 13.19 -15.18
C VAL A 30 -15.92 14.66 -14.79
N GLY A 31 -14.99 15.54 -15.14
CA GLY A 31 -15.09 16.99 -14.94
C GLY A 31 -15.02 17.45 -13.47
N CYS A 32 -14.38 16.68 -12.59
CA CYS A 32 -14.13 17.05 -11.20
C CYS A 32 -12.63 17.16 -10.87
N LYS A 33 -12.27 17.41 -9.61
CA LYS A 33 -10.87 17.64 -9.18
C LYS A 33 -10.21 16.35 -8.67
N GLN A 34 -8.91 16.21 -8.90
CA GLN A 34 -8.10 15.07 -8.41
C GLN A 34 -8.38 14.74 -6.93
N SER A 35 -8.43 15.78 -6.11
CA SER A 35 -8.71 15.68 -4.68
C SER A 35 -10.15 15.27 -4.36
N ALA A 36 -11.12 15.58 -5.22
CA ALA A 36 -12.52 15.15 -5.05
C ALA A 36 -12.66 13.63 -5.26
N LEU A 37 -11.96 13.06 -6.24
CA LEU A 37 -11.91 11.61 -6.39
C LEU A 37 -11.08 10.95 -5.27
N SER A 38 -10.03 11.62 -4.79
CA SER A 38 -9.29 11.18 -3.61
C SER A 38 -10.18 11.07 -2.37
N MET A 39 -11.05 12.06 -2.15
CA MET A 39 -12.07 12.03 -1.10
C MET A 39 -13.12 10.92 -1.31
N LEU A 40 -13.62 10.72 -2.54
CA LEU A 40 -14.61 9.68 -2.84
C LEU A 40 -14.12 8.29 -2.41
N GLU A 41 -12.90 7.96 -2.77
CA GLU A 41 -12.30 6.63 -2.55
C GLU A 41 -11.78 6.38 -1.14
N ALA A 42 -11.55 7.46 -0.40
CA ALA A 42 -11.43 7.41 1.05
C ALA A 42 -12.80 7.20 1.74
N GLY A 43 -13.93 7.31 1.01
CA GLY A 43 -15.28 7.06 1.52
C GLY A 43 -16.26 8.25 1.42
N GLN A 44 -15.85 9.42 0.94
CA GLN A 44 -16.55 10.70 1.16
C GLN A 44 -17.30 11.20 -0.09
N ALA A 45 -18.44 10.59 -0.39
CA ALA A 45 -19.19 10.84 -1.63
C ALA A 45 -20.13 12.08 -1.62
N SER A 46 -20.52 12.61 -0.46
CA SER A 46 -21.63 13.59 -0.32
C SER A 46 -21.44 14.93 -1.03
N LYS A 47 -20.20 15.28 -1.40
CA LYS A 47 -19.84 16.50 -2.15
C LYS A 47 -19.79 16.29 -3.67
N LEU A 48 -19.98 15.07 -4.15
CA LEU A 48 -20.16 14.76 -5.58
C LEU A 48 -21.67 14.66 -5.86
N SER A 49 -22.09 15.13 -7.03
CA SER A 49 -23.47 14.90 -7.47
C SER A 49 -23.67 13.40 -7.72
N GLN A 50 -24.92 12.96 -7.62
CA GLN A 50 -25.25 11.56 -7.92
C GLN A 50 -24.88 11.21 -9.36
N GLU A 51 -25.12 12.14 -10.29
CA GLU A 51 -24.69 12.03 -11.69
C GLU A 51 -23.16 11.89 -11.86
N THR A 52 -22.33 12.61 -11.09
CA THR A 52 -20.87 12.45 -11.13
C THR A 52 -20.45 11.10 -10.55
N VAL A 53 -21.08 10.63 -9.47
CA VAL A 53 -20.84 9.31 -8.89
C VAL A 53 -21.27 8.20 -9.84
N GLU A 54 -22.41 8.32 -10.51
CA GLU A 54 -22.90 7.38 -11.51
C GLU A 54 -21.99 7.35 -12.74
N LYS A 55 -21.48 8.50 -13.20
CA LYS A 55 -20.45 8.55 -14.24
C LYS A 55 -19.13 7.91 -13.79
N ILE A 56 -18.67 8.13 -12.55
CA ILE A 56 -17.48 7.47 -12.01
C ILE A 56 -17.70 5.95 -11.92
N ALA A 57 -18.86 5.50 -11.44
CA ALA A 57 -19.20 4.10 -11.30
C ALA A 57 -19.39 3.39 -12.65
N ALA A 58 -20.05 4.03 -13.62
CA ALA A 58 -20.21 3.52 -14.99
C ALA A 58 -18.87 3.51 -15.74
N LEU A 59 -18.03 4.53 -15.59
CA LEU A 59 -16.65 4.55 -16.10
C LEU A 59 -15.78 3.45 -15.44
N LEU A 60 -16.01 3.19 -14.14
CA LEU A 60 -15.44 2.06 -13.42
C LEU A 60 -16.20 0.75 -13.64
N GLU A 61 -17.23 0.72 -14.48
CA GLU A 61 -18.18 -0.40 -14.74
C GLU A 61 -18.57 -1.21 -13.49
N VAL A 62 -18.54 -0.59 -12.32
CA VAL A 62 -19.02 -1.22 -11.10
C VAL A 62 -20.54 -1.09 -11.16
N PRO A 63 -21.31 -2.19 -11.06
CA PRO A 63 -22.75 -2.14 -11.10
C PRO A 63 -23.25 -1.16 -10.04
N LEU A 64 -24.09 -0.20 -10.46
CA LEU A 64 -24.60 0.84 -9.57
C LEU A 64 -25.23 0.19 -8.35
N GLU A 65 -24.77 0.61 -7.17
CA GLU A 65 -25.21 0.07 -5.90
C GLU A 65 -26.69 0.40 -5.66
N THR A 66 -27.58 -0.54 -5.95
CA THR A 66 -28.89 -0.60 -5.29
C THR A 66 -28.69 -1.04 -3.83
N ALA A 67 -28.15 -0.11 -3.04
CA ALA A 67 -27.92 -0.13 -1.59
C ALA A 67 -27.40 -1.45 -0.94
N ALA A 68 -26.05 -1.62 -0.81
CA ALA A 68 -25.28 -2.09 0.39
C ALA A 68 -23.92 -2.91 0.17
N THR A 69 -22.71 -2.31 0.09
CA THR A 69 -21.29 -2.84 0.32
C THR A 69 -20.57 -3.74 -0.75
N ALA A 70 -19.24 -4.13 -0.76
CA ALA A 70 -18.13 -4.32 0.23
C ALA A 70 -16.61 -4.22 -0.28
N ALA A 71 -15.58 -4.08 0.61
CA ALA A 71 -14.06 -4.16 0.47
C ALA A 71 -13.09 -2.97 -0.04
N PRO A 72 -11.70 -3.02 0.10
CA PRO A 72 -10.65 -2.01 -0.40
C PRO A 72 -9.19 -2.48 -0.90
N ALA A 73 -8.51 -2.00 -2.01
CA ALA A 73 -7.06 -2.34 -2.39
C ALA A 73 -6.38 -1.66 -3.68
N SER A 74 -5.07 -1.89 -4.10
CA SER A 74 -4.12 -1.09 -5.01
C SER A 74 -3.23 -1.78 -6.18
N PRO A 75 -2.38 -1.10 -7.07
CA PRO A 75 -1.61 -1.65 -8.26
C PRO A 75 -0.04 -1.33 -8.46
N ALA A 76 0.56 -1.44 -9.69
CA ALA A 76 2.01 -1.79 -10.04
C ALA A 76 2.96 -0.81 -10.87
N ALA A 77 4.23 -1.20 -11.29
CA ALA A 77 5.31 -0.33 -11.90
C ALA A 77 6.43 -0.93 -12.87
N ALA A 78 7.70 -0.41 -12.91
CA ALA A 78 8.64 -0.32 -14.10
C ALA A 78 10.20 -0.61 -13.87
N PRO A 79 11.14 -0.52 -14.86
CA PRO A 79 12.47 -1.22 -14.87
C PRO A 79 13.71 -0.52 -14.23
N ALA A 80 14.93 -1.03 -14.48
CA ALA A 80 16.00 -1.14 -13.47
C ALA A 80 17.35 -0.43 -13.72
N ALA A 81 17.88 0.17 -12.65
CA ALA A 81 19.31 0.48 -12.46
C ALA A 81 19.98 -0.59 -11.56
N VAL A 82 21.30 -0.49 -11.34
CA VAL A 82 22.03 -1.35 -10.40
C VAL A 82 21.62 -1.01 -8.96
N ASN A 83 20.65 -1.76 -8.42
CA ASN A 83 20.13 -1.54 -7.07
C ASN A 83 21.09 -2.08 -6.01
N THR A 84 21.91 -1.20 -5.46
CA THR A 84 22.70 -1.46 -4.24
C THR A 84 21.80 -1.68 -3.03
N ARG A 85 20.68 -0.95 -2.95
CA ARG A 85 19.63 -1.08 -1.93
C ARG A 85 18.85 -2.40 -2.09
N ALA A 86 18.73 -3.11 -0.98
CA ALA A 86 17.86 -4.27 -0.81
C ALA A 86 17.15 -4.22 0.55
N TYR A 87 16.13 -5.06 0.72
CA TYR A 87 15.41 -5.24 1.97
C TYR A 87 15.01 -6.70 2.17
N CYS A 88 14.67 -7.07 3.41
CA CYS A 88 14.12 -8.40 3.68
C CYS A 88 12.61 -8.42 3.39
N PRO A 89 12.07 -9.36 2.60
CA PRO A 89 10.63 -9.43 2.32
C PRO A 89 9.80 -9.98 3.50
N HIS A 90 10.44 -10.62 4.49
CA HIS A 90 9.77 -11.31 5.59
C HIS A 90 9.24 -10.31 6.63
N ALA A 91 7.92 -10.18 6.76
CA ALA A 91 7.22 -9.32 7.71
C ALA A 91 7.78 -9.41 9.15
N ASP A 92 8.03 -10.63 9.61
CA ASP A 92 8.47 -10.91 10.97
C ASP A 92 10.00 -10.80 11.14
N CYS A 93 10.76 -10.38 10.14
CA CYS A 93 12.20 -10.17 10.29
C CYS A 93 12.48 -8.90 11.11
N PHE A 94 13.42 -8.97 12.08
CA PHE A 94 13.84 -7.84 12.92
C PHE A 94 14.51 -6.68 12.13
N SER A 95 14.80 -6.87 10.83
CA SER A 95 15.20 -5.80 9.91
C SER A 95 14.04 -4.90 9.48
N ASN A 96 12.80 -5.38 9.58
CA ASN A 96 11.59 -4.67 9.15
C ASN A 96 10.88 -4.12 10.38
N VAL A 97 10.77 -2.78 10.47
CA VAL A 97 10.13 -2.10 11.61
C VAL A 97 8.66 -1.87 11.25
N PRO A 98 7.69 -2.59 11.83
CA PRO A 98 6.29 -2.42 11.49
C PRO A 98 5.70 -1.13 12.04
N TYR A 99 4.80 -0.52 11.27
CA TYR A 99 3.99 0.65 11.65
C TYR A 99 2.72 0.69 10.81
N VAL A 100 1.65 1.27 11.34
CA VAL A 100 0.34 1.28 10.67
C VAL A 100 0.10 2.64 10.03
N VAL A 101 -0.52 2.65 8.83
CA VAL A 101 -1.01 3.86 8.15
C VAL A 101 -2.41 3.58 7.64
N ASN A 102 -3.40 4.39 8.03
CA ASN A 102 -4.81 4.20 7.65
C ASN A 102 -5.40 2.81 7.98
N GLY A 103 -4.89 2.15 9.03
CA GLY A 103 -5.24 0.77 9.39
C GLY A 103 -4.55 -0.31 8.54
N GLU A 104 -3.82 0.08 7.50
CA GLU A 104 -2.99 -0.83 6.70
C GLU A 104 -1.63 -0.98 7.41
N LEU A 105 -1.27 -2.21 7.79
CA LEU A 105 0.03 -2.52 8.36
C LEU A 105 1.10 -2.40 7.27
N LEU A 106 2.05 -1.50 7.50
CA LEU A 106 3.24 -1.30 6.68
C LEU A 106 4.48 -1.69 7.48
N PHE A 107 5.60 -1.88 6.79
CA PHE A 107 6.88 -2.13 7.43
C PHE A 107 7.94 -1.24 6.82
N TRP A 108 8.73 -0.58 7.66
CA TRP A 108 9.91 0.16 7.24
C TRP A 108 11.09 -0.80 7.17
N PRO A 109 11.54 -1.23 5.97
CA PRO A 109 12.73 -2.05 5.87
C PRO A 109 13.99 -1.25 6.22
N LYS A 110 14.84 -1.80 7.10
CA LYS A 110 16.23 -1.36 7.23
C LYS A 110 16.97 -1.75 5.93
N PRO A 111 17.60 -0.81 5.20
CA PRO A 111 18.40 -1.13 4.03
C PRO A 111 19.48 -2.18 4.33
N GLN A 112 19.54 -3.20 3.48
CA GLN A 112 20.52 -4.29 3.55
C GLN A 112 21.54 -4.06 2.41
N ALA A 113 22.60 -3.32 2.71
CA ALA A 113 23.52 -2.80 1.70
C ALA A 113 24.99 -2.96 2.10
N ASP A 114 25.59 -4.09 1.74
CA ASP A 114 27.04 -4.31 1.83
C ASP A 114 27.70 -3.93 0.50
N GLY A 115 28.35 -2.75 0.50
CA GLY A 115 28.80 -2.04 -0.70
C GLY A 115 30.03 -2.61 -1.43
N ARG A 116 30.21 -3.93 -1.49
CA ARG A 116 31.31 -4.58 -2.25
C ARG A 116 30.86 -5.79 -3.07
N THR A 117 29.89 -6.55 -2.57
CA THR A 117 29.17 -7.60 -3.28
C THR A 117 27.77 -7.61 -2.71
N GLY A 118 26.78 -7.15 -3.48
CA GLY A 118 25.43 -6.90 -2.96
C GLY A 118 24.85 -8.14 -2.29
N ALA A 119 24.69 -8.08 -0.96
CA ALA A 119 24.30 -9.24 -0.15
C ALA A 119 23.07 -9.96 -0.74
N THR A 120 23.19 -11.28 -0.91
CA THR A 120 22.11 -12.12 -1.46
C THR A 120 21.09 -12.48 -0.37
N HIS A 121 21.56 -12.64 0.87
CA HIS A 121 20.77 -13.07 2.02
C HIS A 121 20.76 -12.00 3.12
N CYS A 122 19.69 -11.97 3.90
CA CYS A 122 19.47 -11.03 4.98
C CYS A 122 20.40 -11.33 6.15
N ALA A 123 21.19 -10.34 6.57
CA ALA A 123 22.09 -10.47 7.73
C ALA A 123 21.36 -10.69 9.07
N VAL A 124 20.03 -10.60 9.09
CA VAL A 124 19.20 -10.75 10.30
C VAL A 124 18.50 -12.12 10.37
N CYS A 125 18.00 -12.66 9.25
CA CYS A 125 17.22 -13.90 9.24
C CYS A 125 17.60 -14.91 8.15
N GLY A 126 18.62 -14.62 7.33
CA GLY A 126 19.06 -15.50 6.23
C GLY A 126 18.18 -15.47 4.97
N GLU A 127 16.99 -14.86 5.01
CA GLU A 127 16.06 -14.77 3.86
C GLU A 127 16.68 -14.05 2.66
N LEU A 128 16.33 -14.46 1.44
CA LEU A 128 16.76 -13.80 0.21
C LEU A 128 16.32 -12.33 0.18
N LEU A 129 17.23 -11.44 -0.23
CA LEU A 129 17.01 -10.00 -0.18
C LEU A 129 16.35 -9.46 -1.44
N GLU A 130 15.22 -8.79 -1.25
CA GLU A 130 14.48 -8.13 -2.31
C GLU A 130 15.09 -6.79 -2.70
N ARG A 131 15.20 -6.56 -4.00
CA ARG A 131 15.74 -5.32 -4.60
C ARG A 131 14.67 -4.56 -5.39
N ARG A 132 13.42 -5.00 -5.28
CA ARG A 132 12.24 -4.58 -6.06
C ARG A 132 10.99 -4.62 -5.19
N CYS A 133 10.02 -3.77 -5.45
CA CYS A 133 8.72 -3.78 -4.75
C CYS A 133 7.86 -5.00 -5.13
N PRO A 134 7.06 -5.61 -4.22
CA PRO A 134 6.25 -6.78 -4.52
C PRO A 134 4.97 -6.44 -5.30
N HIS A 135 4.36 -5.26 -5.08
CA HIS A 135 3.21 -4.82 -5.87
C HIS A 135 3.61 -4.28 -7.23
N CYS A 136 4.83 -3.73 -7.35
CA CYS A 136 5.17 -2.80 -8.42
C CYS A 136 6.42 -3.19 -9.22
N GLY A 137 7.30 -4.05 -8.72
CA GLY A 137 8.55 -4.44 -9.39
C GLY A 137 9.60 -3.34 -9.52
N ALA A 138 9.23 -2.08 -9.24
CA ALA A 138 10.13 -0.94 -9.31
C ALA A 138 11.35 -1.19 -8.42
N ALA A 139 12.49 -0.79 -8.96
CA ALA A 139 13.75 -0.71 -8.27
C ALA A 139 13.59 -0.03 -6.90
N VAL A 140 14.08 -0.65 -5.83
CA VAL A 140 14.12 -0.03 -4.50
C VAL A 140 15.26 1.00 -4.49
N THR A 141 14.99 2.16 -5.07
CA THR A 141 15.95 3.27 -5.18
C THR A 141 15.92 4.18 -3.94
N THR A 142 14.81 4.24 -3.22
CA THR A 142 14.61 5.06 -2.02
C THR A 142 14.46 4.20 -0.77
N GLU A 143 14.43 4.84 0.40
CA GLU A 143 13.98 4.23 1.66
C GLU A 143 12.46 4.41 1.86
N GLY A 144 11.93 3.88 2.96
CA GLY A 144 10.50 3.90 3.31
C GLY A 144 9.77 2.58 3.07
N ALA A 145 8.55 2.47 3.59
CA ALA A 145 7.72 1.26 3.42
C ALA A 145 7.07 1.14 2.04
N CYS A 146 6.78 2.25 1.36
CA CYS A 146 6.00 2.24 0.11
C CYS A 146 6.91 2.33 -1.13
N CYS A 147 6.51 1.68 -2.22
CA CYS A 147 7.02 1.97 -3.57
C CYS A 147 6.62 3.40 -3.93
N PRO A 148 7.55 4.36 -4.10
CA PRO A 148 7.18 5.75 -4.42
C PRO A 148 6.51 5.87 -5.80
N THR A 149 6.65 4.85 -6.65
CA THR A 149 6.04 4.76 -7.96
C THR A 149 4.55 4.35 -7.93
N CYS A 150 4.09 3.58 -6.93
CA CYS A 150 2.70 3.08 -6.91
C CYS A 150 1.96 3.18 -5.55
N GLY A 151 2.65 3.54 -4.47
CA GLY A 151 2.12 3.60 -3.11
C GLY A 151 2.06 2.27 -2.34
N GLY A 152 2.14 1.12 -3.03
CA GLY A 152 2.07 -0.20 -2.39
C GLY A 152 3.25 -0.50 -1.44
N ALA A 153 3.01 -1.32 -0.42
CA ALA A 153 3.97 -1.73 0.59
C ALA A 153 5.12 -2.59 0.02
N ARG A 154 6.34 -2.43 0.54
CA ARG A 154 7.51 -3.24 0.14
C ARG A 154 7.50 -4.60 0.82
N VAL A 155 7.05 -4.64 2.05
CA VAL A 155 6.89 -5.85 2.85
C VAL A 155 5.39 -6.08 2.97
N LEU A 156 4.93 -7.25 2.56
CA LEU A 156 3.51 -7.60 2.60
C LEU A 156 3.10 -7.93 4.04
N ASN A 157 1.89 -7.52 4.43
CA ASN A 157 1.30 -8.02 5.67
C ASN A 157 0.89 -9.49 5.47
N THR A 158 1.53 -10.40 6.21
CA THR A 158 1.23 -11.84 6.22
C THR A 158 0.45 -12.28 7.46
N LEU A 159 0.06 -11.35 8.32
CA LEU A 159 -0.71 -11.65 9.53
C LEU A 159 -2.16 -12.02 9.19
N PRO A 160 -2.82 -12.87 9.98
CA PRO A 160 -4.25 -13.16 9.83
C PRO A 160 -5.10 -11.87 9.80
N PRO A 161 -6.16 -11.77 8.97
CA PRO A 161 -6.99 -10.56 8.84
C PRO A 161 -7.62 -10.06 10.16
N GLU A 162 -7.82 -10.94 11.12
CA GLU A 162 -8.32 -10.68 12.47
C GLU A 162 -7.27 -10.09 13.45
N THR A 163 -6.00 -9.97 13.01
CA THR A 163 -4.91 -9.51 13.87
C THR A 163 -5.02 -8.02 14.19
N ASP A 164 -4.92 -7.67 15.48
CA ASP A 164 -4.68 -6.30 15.92
C ASP A 164 -3.30 -5.83 15.46
N CYS A 165 -3.28 -5.22 14.27
CA CYS A 165 -2.08 -4.75 13.62
C CYS A 165 -1.33 -3.66 14.42
N GLU A 166 -2.00 -2.91 15.29
CA GLU A 166 -1.38 -1.87 16.11
C GLU A 166 -0.72 -2.47 17.36
N ALA A 167 -1.44 -3.31 18.10
CA ALA A 167 -0.88 -4.01 19.25
C ALA A 167 0.28 -4.92 18.83
N TRP A 168 0.11 -5.64 17.72
CA TRP A 168 1.15 -6.46 17.11
C TRP A 168 2.36 -5.62 16.71
N ALA A 169 2.18 -4.53 15.96
CA ALA A 169 3.30 -3.70 15.55
C ALA A 169 4.01 -3.02 16.74
N ALA A 170 3.27 -2.62 17.78
CA ALA A 170 3.85 -2.06 19.00
C ALA A 170 4.66 -3.08 19.80
N GLN A 171 4.17 -4.32 19.94
CA GLN A 171 4.90 -5.42 20.55
C GLN A 171 6.15 -5.77 19.74
N ARG A 172 6.00 -5.94 18.41
CA ARG A 172 7.11 -6.23 17.49
C ARG A 172 8.20 -5.15 17.53
N ARG A 173 7.82 -3.86 17.63
CA ARG A 173 8.79 -2.75 17.82
C ARG A 173 9.55 -2.83 19.14
N ARG A 174 8.93 -3.29 20.24
CA ARG A 174 9.64 -3.52 21.52
C ARG A 174 10.64 -4.65 21.40
N GLU A 175 10.23 -5.78 20.85
CA GLU A 175 11.11 -6.95 20.61
C GLU A 175 12.29 -6.58 19.71
N ILE A 176 12.04 -5.78 18.67
CA ILE A 176 13.10 -5.27 17.78
C ILE A 176 14.08 -4.34 18.52
N ALA A 177 13.59 -3.50 19.44
CA ALA A 177 14.45 -2.63 20.24
C ALA A 177 15.29 -3.44 21.26
N GLU A 178 14.67 -4.40 21.94
CA GLU A 178 15.33 -5.31 22.88
C GLU A 178 16.42 -6.13 22.17
N TRP A 179 16.10 -6.81 21.07
CA TRP A 179 17.09 -7.56 20.29
C TRP A 179 18.23 -6.67 19.78
N ARG A 180 17.94 -5.43 19.34
CA ARG A 180 18.99 -4.46 18.95
C ARG A 180 19.92 -4.10 20.11
N SER A 181 19.43 -4.06 21.35
CA SER A 181 20.26 -3.78 22.54
C SER A 181 21.21 -4.94 22.92
N LEU A 182 21.04 -6.11 22.31
CA LEU A 182 21.91 -7.29 22.52
C LEU A 182 23.02 -7.42 21.47
N ILE A 183 22.99 -6.61 20.40
CA ILE A 183 23.88 -6.76 19.22
C ILE A 183 24.52 -5.45 18.72
N LEU A 184 24.27 -4.33 19.42
CA LEU A 184 24.81 -2.99 19.13
C LEU A 184 25.52 -2.43 20.38
#